data_AF-A0A353PER6-F1
#
_entry.id   AF-A0A353PER6-F1
#
_cell.length_a   1.000
_cell.length_b   1.000
_cell.length_c   1.000
_cell.angle_alpha   90.00
_cell.angle_beta   90.00
_cell.angle_gamma   90.00
#
_symmetry.space_group_name_H-M   'P 1'
#
loop_
_entity.id
_entity.type
_entity.pdbx_description
1 polymer ?
#
loop_
_entity_poly.entity_id
_entity_poly.type
_entity_poly.pdbx_seq_one_letter_code
_entity_poly.pdbx_strand_id
1 'polypeptide(L)' 'EPTTGLDPQARRRFWALIREIKTAGSTIVLTTHYLEEAHALCDEIAIMDHGRIIAQGRPA' A
#
# COMPACT_ATOMS: atom_id res chain seq x y z
N GLU A 1 -3.21 -6.96 4.96
CA GLU A 1 -4.28 -5.99 4.67
C GLU A 1 -4.58 -5.13 5.90
N PRO A 2 -4.22 -3.83 5.90
CA PRO A 2 -4.40 -2.97 7.06
C PRO A 2 -5.68 -2.11 7.07
N THR A 3 -6.42 -2.03 5.95
CA THR A 3 -7.64 -1.20 5.83
C THR A 3 -8.93 -1.98 5.63
N THR A 4 -8.85 -3.32 5.63
CA THR A 4 -10.03 -4.20 5.53
C THR A 4 -10.99 -3.95 6.70
N GLY A 5 -12.25 -3.66 6.39
CA GLY A 5 -13.29 -3.40 7.39
C GLY A 5 -13.28 -1.99 8.00
N LEU A 6 -12.38 -1.10 7.56
CA LEU A 6 -12.40 0.30 7.98
C LEU A 6 -13.47 1.09 7.22
N ASP A 7 -14.12 2.02 7.92
CA ASP A 7 -14.96 3.02 7.28
C ASP A 7 -14.12 4.01 6.41
N PRO A 8 -14.75 4.78 5.50
CA PRO A 8 -14.02 5.68 4.62
C PRO A 8 -13.16 6.74 5.34
N GLN A 9 -13.55 7.23 6.51
CA GLN A 9 -12.72 8.17 7.28
C GLN A 9 -11.51 7.46 7.90
N ALA A 10 -11.71 6.30 8.52
CA ALA A 10 -10.62 5.53 9.11
C ALA A 10 -9.57 5.14 8.06
N ARG A 11 -10.01 4.75 6.86
CA ARG A 11 -9.10 4.49 5.72
C ARG A 11 -8.26 5.71 5.34
N ARG A 12 -8.87 6.90 5.25
CA ARG A 12 -8.14 8.14 4.96
C ARG A 12 -7.11 8.49 6.04
N ARG A 13 -7.44 8.27 7.32
CA ARG A 13 -6.49 8.47 8.43
C ARG A 13 -5.32 7.49 8.34
N PHE A 14 -5.59 6.22 8.03
CA PHE A 14 -4.54 5.24 7.81
C PHE A 14 -3.58 5.68 6.69
N TRP A 15 -4.12 6.15 5.56
CA TRP A 15 -3.32 6.62 4.43
C TRP A 15 -2.44 7.82 4.79
N ALA A 16 -2.96 8.75 5.60
CA ALA A 16 -2.18 9.89 6.09
C ALA A 16 -1.01 9.45 6.97
N LEU A 17 -1.23 8.49 7.87
CA LEU A 17 -0.19 7.93 8.74
C LEU A 17 0.91 7.24 7.94
N ILE A 18 0.56 6.44 6.93
CA ILE A 18 1.55 5.78 6.07
C ILE A 18 2.43 6.81 5.35
N ARG A 19 1.84 7.90 4.87
CA ARG A 19 2.60 8.99 4.23
C ARG A 19 3.55 9.67 5.21
N GLU A 20 3.11 9.94 6.42
CA GLU A 20 3.95 10.54 7.47
C GLU A 20 5.18 9.65 7.77
N ILE A 21 4.96 8.37 8.02
CA ILE A 21 6.03 7.40 8.29
C ILE A 21 7.02 7.32 7.12
N LYS A 22 6.50 7.30 5.88
CA LYS A 22 7.33 7.33 4.67
C LYS A 22 8.15 8.61 4.57
N THR A 23 7.56 9.77 4.84
CA THR A 23 8.27 11.07 4.81
C THR A 23 9.33 11.19 5.91
N ALA A 24 9.17 10.45 7.02
CA ALA A 24 10.20 10.33 8.05
C ALA A 24 11.38 9.42 7.64
N GLY A 25 11.40 8.91 6.40
CA GLY A 25 12.50 8.11 5.84
C GLY A 25 12.42 6.62 6.15
N SER A 26 11.30 6.14 6.70
CA SER A 26 11.11 4.72 6.99
C SER A 26 10.70 3.94 5.73
N THR A 27 11.26 2.75 5.56
CA THR A 27 10.82 1.79 4.53
C THR A 27 9.59 1.03 5.03
N ILE A 28 8.54 0.97 4.21
CA ILE A 28 7.26 0.35 4.57
C ILE A 28 6.96 -0.78 3.58
N VAL A 29 6.60 -1.95 4.09
CA VAL A 29 6.02 -3.04 3.29
C VAL A 29 4.52 -3.07 3.54
N LEU A 30 3.75 -2.80 2.49
CA LEU A 30 2.29 -2.78 2.53
C LEU A 30 1.73 -3.95 1.73
N THR A 31 0.80 -4.71 2.31
CA THR A 31 0.03 -5.74 1.60
C THR A 31 -1.44 -5.38 1.60
N THR A 32 -2.03 -5.32 0.40
CA THR A 32 -3.43 -4.94 0.21
C THR A 32 -3.98 -5.63 -1.02
N HIS A 33 -5.26 -6.00 -0.97
CA HIS A 33 -6.05 -6.42 -2.13
C HIS A 33 -6.69 -5.23 -2.86
N TYR A 34 -6.62 -4.03 -2.28
CA TYR A 34 -7.11 -2.81 -2.91
C TYR A 34 -6.02 -2.18 -3.78
N LEU A 35 -6.11 -2.39 -5.09
CA LEU A 35 -5.14 -1.86 -6.04
C LEU A 35 -5.01 -0.32 -5.96
N GLU A 36 -6.11 0.39 -5.69
CA GLU A 36 -6.13 1.85 -5.46
C GLU A 36 -5.21 2.27 -4.31
N GLU A 37 -5.17 1.49 -3.23
CA GLU A 37 -4.33 1.76 -2.06
C GLU A 37 -2.85 1.57 -2.37
N ALA A 38 -2.52 0.49 -3.09
CA ALA A 38 -1.15 0.25 -3.56
C ALA A 38 -0.67 1.39 -4.46
N HIS A 39 -1.50 1.84 -5.41
CA HIS A 39 -1.17 2.95 -6.30
C HIS A 39 -0.97 4.28 -5.56
N ALA A 40 -1.78 4.56 -4.54
CA ALA A 40 -1.76 5.84 -3.85
C ALA A 40 -0.66 5.99 -2.79
N LEU A 41 -0.08 4.88 -2.31
CA LEU A 41 0.82 4.87 -1.16
C LEU A 41 2.23 4.33 -1.48
N CYS A 42 2.37 3.40 -2.41
CA CYS A 42 3.63 2.70 -2.67
C CYS A 42 4.47 3.40 -3.74
N ASP A 43 5.79 3.37 -3.59
CA ASP A 43 6.74 3.76 -4.65
C ASP A 43 6.96 2.65 -5.67
N GLU A 44 6.76 1.41 -5.23
CA GLU A 44 6.92 0.18 -6.02
C GLU A 44 5.83 -0.81 -5.61
N ILE A 45 5.27 -1.50 -6.59
CA ILE A 45 4.20 -2.48 -6.43
C ILE A 45 4.70 -3.81 -7.01
N ALA A 46 4.49 -4.90 -6.27
CA ALA A 46 4.71 -6.27 -6.74
C ALA A 46 3.42 -7.07 -6.65
N ILE A 47 3.09 -7.83 -7.70
CA ILE A 47 1.96 -8.76 -7.74
C ILE A 47 2.52 -10.17 -7.54
N MET A 48 2.00 -10.88 -6.53
CA MET A 48 2.40 -12.24 -6.21
C MET A 48 1.28 -13.22 -6.57
N ASP A 49 1.64 -14.31 -7.25
CA ASP A 49 0.76 -15.43 -7.55
C ASP A 49 1.52 -16.76 -7.33
N HIS A 50 0.88 -17.72 -6.66
CA HIS A 50 1.47 -19.01 -6.29
C HIS A 50 2.92 -18.94 -5.73
N GLY A 51 3.19 -17.95 -4.88
CA GLY A 51 4.51 -17.76 -4.26
C GLY A 51 5.60 -17.17 -5.17
N ARG A 52 5.23 -16.65 -6.34
CA ARG A 52 6.14 -16.00 -7.30
C ARG A 52 5.68 -14.57 -7.58
N ILE A 53 6.63 -13.64 -7.73
CA ILE A 53 6.34 -12.30 -8.24
C ILE A 53 6.12 -12.41 -9.75
N ILE A 54 4.91 -12.10 -10.20
CA ILE A 54 4.53 -12.17 -11.62
C ILE A 54 4.57 -10.80 -12.32
N ALA A 55 4.55 -9.70 -11.54
CA ALA A 55 4.74 -8.35 -12.04
C ALA A 55 5.34 -7.47 -10.93
N GLN A 56 6.21 -6.54 -11.30
CA GLN A 56 6.81 -5.58 -10.37
C GLN A 56 7.14 -4.28 -11.11
N GLY A 57 6.87 -3.14 -10.49
CA GLY A 57 7.19 -1.84 -11.06
C GLY A 57 6.67 -0.68 -10.23
N ARG A 58 6.89 0.53 -10.73
CA ARG A 58 6.34 1.75 -10.12
C ARG A 58 4.86 1.91 -10.54
N PRO A 59 3.99 2.43 -9.66
CA PRO A 59 2.67 2.86 -10.08
C PRO A 59 2.77 3.95 -11.16
N ALA A 60 1.83 3.94 -12.11
CA ALA A 60 1.75 4.89 -13.22
C ALA A 60 1.30 6.29 -12.79
#